data_AF-A0A3D8SYF6-F1
#
_entry.id   AF-A0A3D8SYF6-F1
#
_cell.length_a   1.000
_cell.length_b   1.000
_cell.length_c   1.000
_cell.angle_alpha   90.00
_cell.angle_beta   90.00
_cell.angle_gamma   90.00
#
_symmetry.space_group_name_H-M   'P 1'
#
loop_
_entity.id
_entity.type
_entity.pdbx_description
1 polymer ?
#
loop_
_entity_poly.entity_id
_entity_poly.type
_entity_poly.pdbx_seq_one_letter_code
_entity_poly.pdbx_strand_id
1 'polypeptide(L)'
;MSATPASLGAAADERKARLAKLKTLKRKQPTDEIVAPESTRSPSPPAEPDVTRLHLSGRNYDPEAKGPKLGFEAPPTLGVEKTLEQQAAEVEEEIRQKAEEEEQDDKGVDLFKLQPKKPNWDLKRDLDKKLEILNVRTENAIAKLVRERIEGAQKAERAKAGKSTAPGDDSGEEMGMDGIALVEGVRVQEREEEEDARREREDEML
;
A
#
# COMPACT_ATOMS: atom_id res chain seq x y z
N MET A 1 -58.13 -30.91 25.83
CA MET A 1 -58.73 -30.39 27.07
C MET A 1 -58.12 -29.02 27.37
N SER A 2 -58.80 -27.94 26.99
CA SER A 2 -58.30 -26.56 27.18
C SER A 2 -58.46 -26.14 28.64
N ALA A 3 -57.36 -25.82 29.32
CA ALA A 3 -57.40 -25.26 30.67
C ALA A 3 -58.12 -23.90 30.65
N THR A 4 -59.12 -23.73 31.52
CA THR A 4 -59.88 -22.48 31.62
C THR A 4 -59.01 -21.40 32.30
N PRO A 5 -59.22 -20.10 32.00
CA PRO A 5 -58.41 -19.01 32.57
C PRO A 5 -58.46 -18.96 34.11
N ALA A 6 -59.54 -19.47 34.72
CA ALA A 6 -59.66 -19.62 36.17
C ALA A 6 -58.68 -20.66 36.75
N SER A 7 -58.44 -21.77 36.04
CA SER A 7 -57.47 -22.80 36.45
C SER A 7 -56.03 -22.29 36.37
N LEU A 8 -55.72 -21.46 35.37
CA LEU A 8 -54.41 -20.81 35.24
C LEU A 8 -54.18 -19.78 36.37
N GLY A 9 -55.21 -19.03 36.75
CA GLY A 9 -55.16 -18.11 37.89
C GLY A 9 -54.85 -18.82 39.21
N ALA A 10 -55.56 -19.91 39.50
CA ALA A 10 -55.33 -20.71 40.71
C ALA A 10 -53.89 -21.28 40.77
N ALA A 11 -53.36 -21.78 39.66
CA ALA A 11 -51.99 -22.30 39.58
C ALA A 11 -50.93 -21.21 39.81
N ALA A 12 -51.19 -19.97 39.34
CA ALA A 12 -50.29 -18.84 39.54
C ALA A 12 -50.21 -18.44 41.02
N ASP A 13 -51.33 -18.43 41.73
CA ASP A 13 -51.38 -18.06 43.14
C ASP A 13 -50.77 -19.14 44.05
N GLU A 14 -50.93 -20.42 43.72
CA GLU A 14 -50.21 -21.51 44.39
C GLU A 14 -48.69 -21.41 44.25
N ARG A 15 -48.20 -21.03 43.06
CA ARG A 15 -46.75 -20.83 42.82
C ARG A 15 -46.21 -19.66 43.63
N LYS A 16 -46.94 -18.54 43.69
CA LYS A 16 -46.56 -17.38 44.52
C LYS A 16 -46.51 -17.76 46.00
N ALA A 17 -47.50 -18.51 46.50
CA ALA A 17 -47.52 -18.99 47.88
C ALA A 17 -46.34 -19.91 48.20
N ARG A 18 -45.96 -20.82 47.29
CA ARG A 18 -44.75 -21.66 47.44
C ARG A 18 -43.48 -20.83 47.51
N LEU A 19 -43.31 -19.86 46.62
CA LEU A 19 -42.11 -19.00 46.62
C LEU A 19 -42.00 -18.14 47.88
N ALA A 20 -43.13 -17.65 48.41
CA ALA A 20 -43.14 -16.92 49.68
C ALA A 20 -42.66 -17.80 50.84
N LYS A 21 -43.11 -19.06 50.92
CA LYS A 21 -42.66 -20.03 51.92
C LYS A 21 -41.16 -20.35 51.81
N LEU A 22 -40.62 -20.44 50.61
CA LEU A 22 -39.18 -20.66 50.41
C LEU A 22 -38.34 -19.44 50.81
N LYS A 23 -38.84 -18.22 50.55
CA LYS A 23 -38.18 -16.98 50.98
C LYS A 23 -38.12 -16.82 52.50
N THR A 24 -39.15 -17.25 53.24
CA THR A 24 -39.11 -17.21 54.70
C THR A 24 -38.17 -18.27 55.29
N LEU A 25 -38.03 -19.43 54.65
CA LEU A 25 -37.07 -20.46 55.04
C LEU A 25 -35.62 -20.01 54.84
N LYS A 26 -35.28 -19.37 53.71
CA LYS A 26 -33.92 -18.85 53.48
C LYS A 26 -33.49 -17.79 54.49
N ARG A 27 -34.41 -16.94 54.96
CA ARG A 27 -34.12 -15.90 55.95
C ARG A 27 -33.97 -16.41 57.38
N LYS A 28 -34.34 -17.67 57.66
CA LYS A 28 -34.24 -18.30 58.99
C LYS A 28 -33.00 -19.16 59.18
N GLN A 29 -32.08 -19.22 58.22
CA GLN A 29 -30.76 -19.85 58.43
C GLN A 29 -29.79 -18.80 59.00
N PRO A 30 -29.39 -18.89 60.29
CA PRO A 30 -28.30 -18.07 60.82
C PRO A 30 -26.96 -18.65 60.34
N THR A 31 -26.19 -17.83 59.63
CA THR A 31 -24.76 -18.03 59.44
C THR A 31 -24.05 -17.48 60.68
N ASP A 32 -23.86 -18.32 61.70
CA ASP A 32 -23.14 -17.94 62.90
C ASP A 32 -21.62 -18.02 62.69
N GLU A 33 -21.01 -16.85 62.67
CA GLU A 33 -19.60 -16.57 62.95
C GLU A 33 -19.31 -16.83 64.44
N ILE A 34 -18.27 -17.60 64.76
CA ILE A 34 -17.70 -17.67 66.11
C ILE A 34 -16.17 -17.66 65.99
N VAL A 35 -15.57 -16.61 66.56
CA VAL A 35 -14.13 -16.38 66.76
C VAL A 35 -13.74 -16.84 68.18
N ALA A 36 -12.57 -17.48 68.34
CA ALA A 36 -11.78 -17.51 69.61
C ALA A 36 -10.30 -17.94 69.37
N PRO A 37 -9.33 -17.55 70.25
CA PRO A 37 -7.98 -17.14 69.84
C PRO A 37 -6.81 -18.10 70.16
N GLU A 38 -5.70 -17.84 69.43
CA GLU A 38 -4.25 -18.09 69.63
C GLU A 38 -3.65 -19.36 70.28
N SER A 39 -2.84 -20.03 69.44
CA SER A 39 -1.45 -20.49 69.68
C SER A 39 -1.18 -21.78 70.48
N THR A 40 -1.19 -22.91 69.75
CA THR A 40 -0.10 -23.90 69.85
C THR A 40 0.39 -24.24 68.44
N ARG A 41 1.69 -24.03 68.23
CA ARG A 41 2.39 -24.14 66.95
C ARG A 41 2.56 -25.61 66.56
N SER A 42 1.62 -26.11 65.75
CA SER A 42 1.73 -27.37 65.02
C SER A 42 2.84 -27.29 63.94
N PRO A 43 3.48 -28.41 63.56
CA PRO A 43 4.46 -28.43 62.49
C PRO A 43 3.84 -27.91 61.18
N SER A 44 4.64 -27.20 60.38
CA SER A 44 4.26 -26.68 59.06
C SER A 44 3.43 -27.72 58.30
N PRO A 45 2.26 -27.35 57.73
CA PRO A 45 1.50 -28.26 56.89
C PRO A 45 2.39 -28.74 55.73
N PRO A 46 2.23 -29.99 55.26
CA PRO A 46 2.92 -30.46 54.06
C PRO A 46 2.64 -29.48 52.93
N ALA A 47 3.67 -29.17 52.13
CA ALA A 47 3.56 -28.29 50.98
C ALA A 47 2.32 -28.68 50.17
N GLU A 48 1.40 -27.73 50.00
CA GLU A 48 0.17 -27.98 49.26
C GLU A 48 0.52 -28.56 47.89
N PRO A 49 -0.17 -29.62 47.44
CA PRO A 49 0.11 -30.19 46.14
C PRO A 49 -0.07 -29.09 45.10
N ASP A 50 0.97 -28.87 44.30
CA ASP A 50 0.94 -27.92 43.20
C ASP A 50 -0.22 -28.28 42.26
N VAL A 51 -1.32 -27.53 42.39
CA VAL A 51 -2.59 -27.79 41.70
C VAL A 51 -2.44 -27.80 40.18
N THR A 52 -1.35 -27.23 39.66
CA THR A 52 -1.01 -27.23 38.23
C THR A 52 -0.58 -28.59 37.71
N ARG A 53 -0.05 -29.47 38.58
CA ARG A 53 0.36 -30.85 38.25
C ARG A 53 -0.71 -31.89 38.49
N LEU A 54 -1.86 -31.50 39.06
CA LEU A 54 -2.99 -32.40 39.21
C LEU A 54 -3.56 -32.68 37.81
N HIS A 55 -3.37 -33.91 37.33
CA HIS A 55 -3.86 -34.36 36.04
C HIS A 55 -5.40 -34.32 36.01
N LEU A 56 -5.95 -33.19 35.55
CA LEU A 56 -7.39 -33.02 35.34
C LEU A 56 -7.80 -33.75 34.06
N SER A 57 -8.13 -35.04 34.20
CA SER A 57 -8.62 -35.88 33.11
C SER A 57 -9.83 -35.24 32.42
N GLY A 58 -9.80 -35.18 31.08
CA GLY A 58 -10.89 -34.62 30.28
C GLY A 58 -10.65 -33.18 29.80
N ARG A 59 -9.55 -32.54 30.18
CA ARG A 59 -9.09 -31.28 29.57
C ARG A 59 -8.03 -31.56 28.50
N ASN A 60 -8.16 -30.89 27.37
CA ASN A 60 -7.19 -30.92 26.27
C ASN A 60 -6.17 -29.77 26.44
N TYR A 61 -5.50 -29.70 27.58
CA TYR A 61 -4.48 -28.68 27.88
C TYR A 61 -3.31 -29.35 28.57
N ASP A 62 -2.11 -29.12 28.05
CA ASP A 62 -0.85 -29.54 28.65
C ASP A 62 -0.18 -28.34 29.33
N PRO A 63 0.01 -28.36 30.67
CA PRO A 63 0.63 -27.24 31.38
C PRO A 63 2.11 -27.04 31.03
N GLU A 64 2.82 -28.07 30.55
CA GLU A 64 4.24 -27.97 30.18
C GLU A 64 4.42 -27.30 28.82
N ALA A 65 3.65 -27.76 27.82
CA ALA A 65 3.63 -27.18 26.48
C ALA A 65 2.81 -25.89 26.39
N LYS A 66 2.03 -25.56 27.45
CA LYS A 66 1.03 -24.47 27.48
C LYS A 66 0.08 -24.50 26.28
N GLY A 67 -0.20 -25.69 25.76
CA GLY A 67 -0.89 -25.89 24.49
C GLY A 67 -1.89 -27.05 24.52
N PRO A 68 -2.64 -27.27 23.43
CA PRO A 68 -3.55 -28.41 23.31
C PRO A 68 -2.77 -29.73 23.23
N LYS A 69 -3.09 -30.69 24.10
CA LYS A 69 -2.51 -32.04 24.10
C LYS A 69 -2.86 -32.86 22.84
N LEU A 70 -4.04 -32.62 22.29
CA LEU A 70 -4.59 -33.26 21.09
C LEU A 70 -5.00 -32.15 20.12
N GLY A 71 -4.17 -31.91 19.10
CA GLY A 71 -4.40 -30.86 18.12
C GLY A 71 -3.08 -30.35 17.53
N PHE A 72 -3.17 -29.30 16.73
CA PHE A 72 -2.01 -28.62 16.18
C PHE A 72 -1.65 -27.44 17.09
N GLU A 73 -0.41 -27.42 17.61
CA GLU A 73 0.13 -26.29 18.38
C GLU A 73 0.53 -25.13 17.47
N ALA A 74 0.99 -25.46 16.26
CA ALA A 74 1.41 -24.52 15.24
C ALA A 74 0.26 -24.27 14.25
N PRO A 75 0.05 -23.02 13.78
CA PRO A 75 -0.89 -22.79 12.69
C PRO A 75 -0.47 -23.61 11.45
N PRO A 76 -1.43 -24.23 10.74
CA PRO A 76 -1.16 -25.10 9.58
C PRO A 76 -0.52 -24.37 8.39
N THR A 77 -0.33 -23.05 8.49
CA THR A 77 0.33 -22.19 7.51
C THR A 77 1.85 -22.15 7.65
N LEU A 78 2.45 -22.63 8.76
CA LEU A 78 3.89 -22.51 9.03
C LEU A 78 4.79 -23.46 8.23
N GLY A 79 4.23 -24.38 7.44
CA GLY A 79 5.01 -25.33 6.63
C GLY A 79 4.58 -25.38 5.16
N VAL A 80 3.69 -24.48 4.74
CA VAL A 80 3.16 -24.47 3.38
C VAL A 80 3.72 -23.24 2.68
N GLU A 81 4.62 -23.45 1.71
CA GLU A 81 5.28 -22.36 0.96
C GLU A 81 4.29 -21.50 0.17
N LYS A 82 3.20 -22.09 -0.33
CA LYS A 82 2.11 -21.40 -1.01
C LYS A 82 0.75 -21.85 -0.49
N THR A 83 -0.01 -20.93 0.10
CA THR A 83 -1.38 -21.23 0.53
C THR A 83 -2.31 -21.32 -0.68
N LEU A 84 -3.42 -22.04 -0.55
CA LEU A 84 -4.43 -22.13 -1.61
C LEU A 84 -4.98 -20.75 -1.98
N GLU A 85 -5.09 -19.85 -1.00
CA GLU A 85 -5.51 -18.46 -1.22
C GLU A 85 -4.52 -17.69 -2.10
N GLN A 86 -3.22 -17.88 -1.89
CA GLN A 86 -2.19 -17.25 -2.72
C GLN A 86 -2.21 -17.80 -4.15
N GLN A 87 -2.41 -19.11 -4.32
CA GLN A 87 -2.56 -19.72 -5.64
C GLN A 87 -3.82 -19.22 -6.37
N ALA A 88 -4.92 -19.04 -5.63
CA ALA A 88 -6.15 -18.49 -6.20
C ALA A 88 -5.95 -17.03 -6.65
N ALA A 89 -5.24 -16.22 -5.86
CA ALA A 89 -4.91 -14.84 -6.22
C ALA A 89 -4.00 -14.76 -7.47
N GLU A 90 -2.97 -15.62 -7.57
CA GLU A 90 -2.12 -15.70 -8.77
C GLU A 90 -2.96 -16.01 -10.02
N VAL A 91 -3.89 -16.97 -9.93
CA VAL A 91 -4.78 -17.35 -11.04
C VAL A 91 -5.75 -16.22 -11.41
N GLU A 92 -6.29 -15.49 -10.44
CA GLU A 92 -7.15 -14.33 -10.69
C GLU A 92 -6.40 -13.23 -11.46
N GLU A 93 -5.17 -12.92 -11.05
CA GLU A 93 -4.32 -11.94 -11.73
C GLU A 93 -4.01 -12.35 -13.18
N GLU A 94 -3.66 -13.63 -13.40
CA GLU A 94 -3.42 -14.16 -14.75
C GLU A 94 -4.67 -14.08 -15.64
N ILE A 95 -5.84 -14.40 -15.09
CA ILE A 95 -7.11 -14.31 -15.83
C ILE A 95 -7.42 -12.85 -16.17
N ARG A 96 -7.19 -11.92 -15.23
CA ARG A 96 -7.42 -10.49 -15.47
C ARG A 96 -6.50 -9.96 -16.57
N GLN A 97 -5.21 -10.30 -16.53
CA GLN A 97 -4.25 -9.88 -17.56
C GLN A 97 -4.66 -10.43 -18.94
N LYS A 98 -5.02 -11.71 -19.03
CA LYS A 98 -5.49 -12.30 -20.29
C LYS A 98 -6.78 -11.65 -20.80
N ALA A 99 -7.73 -11.33 -19.91
CA ALA A 99 -8.94 -10.63 -20.28
C ALA A 99 -8.65 -9.21 -20.80
N GLU A 100 -7.71 -8.49 -20.18
CA GLU A 100 -7.27 -7.18 -20.66
C GLU A 100 -6.59 -7.27 -22.05
N GLU A 101 -5.75 -8.29 -22.29
CA GLU A 101 -5.13 -8.53 -23.61
C GLU A 101 -6.18 -8.90 -24.67
N GLU A 102 -7.08 -9.83 -24.35
CA GLU A 102 -8.18 -10.22 -25.22
C GLU A 102 -9.10 -9.02 -25.50
N GLU A 103 -9.39 -8.14 -24.54
CA GLU A 103 -10.16 -6.91 -24.81
C GLU A 103 -9.44 -5.92 -25.75
N GLN A 104 -8.10 -5.95 -25.82
CA GLN A 104 -7.35 -5.13 -26.77
C GLN A 104 -7.39 -5.73 -28.18
N ASP A 105 -7.36 -7.06 -28.28
CA ASP A 105 -7.40 -7.80 -29.54
C ASP A 105 -8.83 -7.95 -30.09
N ASP A 106 -9.83 -8.11 -29.22
CA ASP A 106 -11.27 -8.15 -29.47
C ASP A 106 -11.86 -6.76 -29.72
N LYS A 107 -11.06 -5.69 -29.67
CA LYS A 107 -11.35 -4.46 -30.41
C LYS A 107 -11.30 -4.80 -31.90
N GLY A 108 -12.38 -5.42 -32.36
CA GLY A 108 -12.53 -6.01 -33.67
C GLY A 108 -12.00 -5.07 -34.73
N VAL A 109 -11.30 -5.66 -35.71
CA VAL A 109 -10.63 -4.95 -36.80
C VAL A 109 -11.55 -3.87 -37.34
N ASP A 110 -11.22 -2.62 -37.04
CA ASP A 110 -12.08 -1.49 -37.37
C ASP A 110 -12.19 -1.36 -38.90
N LEU A 111 -13.36 -1.73 -39.41
CA LEU A 111 -13.69 -1.76 -40.83
C LEU A 111 -13.52 -0.39 -41.51
N PHE A 112 -13.55 0.71 -40.74
CA PHE A 112 -13.28 2.06 -41.27
C PHE A 112 -11.78 2.33 -41.45
N LYS A 113 -10.90 1.65 -40.70
CA LYS A 113 -9.43 1.70 -40.90
C LYS A 113 -9.02 0.83 -42.10
N LEU A 114 -9.81 -0.19 -42.42
CA LEU A 114 -9.66 -1.09 -43.57
C LEU A 114 -10.27 -0.56 -44.87
N GLN A 115 -10.69 0.71 -44.92
CA GLN A 115 -11.12 1.36 -46.15
C GLN A 115 -10.03 1.29 -47.25
N PRO A 116 -10.43 1.19 -48.53
CA PRO A 116 -9.48 1.20 -49.63
C PRO A 116 -8.66 2.50 -49.60
N LYS A 117 -7.35 2.35 -49.40
CA LYS A 117 -6.41 3.47 -49.37
C LYS A 117 -6.21 4.06 -50.77
N LYS A 118 -5.69 5.29 -50.83
CA LYS A 118 -5.29 5.93 -52.10
C LYS A 118 -4.25 5.06 -52.83
N PRO A 119 -4.25 4.96 -54.17
CA PRO A 119 -3.27 4.15 -54.91
C PRO A 119 -1.80 4.46 -54.57
N ASN A 120 -1.49 5.73 -54.30
CA ASN A 120 -0.13 6.17 -53.95
C ASN A 120 0.20 6.11 -52.45
N TRP A 121 -0.69 5.57 -51.62
CA TRP A 121 -0.48 5.46 -50.17
C TRP A 121 0.80 4.70 -49.83
N ASP A 122 1.03 3.58 -50.52
CA ASP A 122 2.18 2.73 -50.27
C ASP A 122 3.47 3.38 -50.74
N LEU A 123 3.43 4.03 -51.92
CA LEU A 123 4.55 4.84 -52.43
C LEU A 123 4.95 5.93 -51.45
N LYS A 124 3.97 6.62 -50.84
CA LYS A 124 4.24 7.63 -49.82
C LYS A 124 4.89 7.00 -48.59
N ARG A 125 4.34 5.89 -48.08
CA ARG A 125 4.90 5.20 -46.91
C ARG A 125 6.34 4.75 -47.13
N ASP A 126 6.64 4.18 -48.29
CA ASP A 126 7.98 3.69 -48.61
C ASP A 126 8.97 4.82 -48.93
N LEU A 127 8.48 5.94 -49.47
CA LEU A 127 9.26 7.17 -49.60
C LEU A 127 9.57 7.77 -48.22
N ASP A 128 8.57 7.86 -47.35
CA ASP A 128 8.70 8.43 -46.00
C ASP A 128 9.77 7.66 -45.20
N LYS A 129 9.75 6.32 -45.22
CA LYS A 129 10.80 5.49 -44.59
C LYS A 129 12.21 5.78 -45.11
N LYS A 130 12.36 6.02 -46.42
CA LYS A 130 13.67 6.38 -47.01
C LYS A 130 14.08 7.80 -46.64
N LEU A 131 13.11 8.71 -46.52
CA LEU A 131 13.33 10.09 -46.12
C LEU A 131 13.65 10.21 -44.63
N GLU A 132 13.17 9.34 -43.74
CA GLU A 132 13.49 9.40 -42.30
C GLU A 132 15.00 9.50 -42.03
N ILE A 133 15.80 8.62 -42.64
CA ILE A 133 17.25 8.62 -42.47
C ILE A 133 17.89 9.90 -43.08
N LEU A 134 17.31 10.42 -44.16
CA LEU A 134 17.79 11.64 -44.79
C LEU A 134 17.39 12.88 -43.98
N ASN A 135 16.20 12.91 -43.39
CA ASN A 135 15.67 14.00 -42.58
C ASN A 135 16.54 14.21 -41.35
N VAL A 136 16.93 13.14 -40.64
CA VAL A 136 17.87 13.25 -39.51
C VAL A 136 19.19 13.90 -39.93
N ARG A 137 19.75 13.53 -41.09
CA ARG A 137 20.99 14.15 -41.59
C ARG A 137 20.77 15.60 -42.00
N THR A 138 19.61 15.90 -42.57
CA THR A 138 19.24 17.23 -43.05
C THR A 138 19.03 18.18 -41.87
N GLU A 139 18.33 17.75 -40.83
CA GLU A 139 18.15 18.49 -39.58
C GLU A 139 19.49 18.74 -38.89
N ASN A 140 20.36 17.74 -38.82
CA ASN A 140 21.71 17.91 -38.29
C ASN A 140 22.54 18.91 -39.12
N ALA A 141 22.43 18.88 -40.45
CA ALA A 141 23.10 19.84 -41.32
C ALA A 141 22.54 21.26 -41.14
N ILE A 142 21.22 21.40 -41.02
CA ILE A 142 20.55 22.67 -40.72
C ILE A 142 21.05 23.21 -39.37
N ALA A 143 21.12 22.37 -38.33
CA ALA A 143 21.61 22.75 -37.02
C ALA A 143 23.08 23.25 -37.07
N LYS A 144 23.95 22.57 -37.84
CA LYS A 144 25.33 23.02 -38.07
C LYS A 144 25.38 24.37 -38.78
N LEU A 145 24.61 24.55 -39.85
CA LEU A 145 24.57 25.83 -40.58
C LEU A 145 24.05 26.97 -39.71
N VAL A 146 23.03 26.72 -38.88
CA VAL A 146 22.52 27.71 -37.93
C VAL A 146 23.59 28.06 -36.90
N ARG A 147 24.30 27.07 -36.36
CA ARG A 147 25.41 27.28 -35.42
C ARG A 147 26.51 28.15 -36.03
N GLU A 148 26.97 27.80 -37.23
CA GLU A 148 27.99 28.57 -37.95
C GLU A 148 27.55 30.01 -38.23
N ARG A 149 26.28 30.21 -38.59
CA ARG A 149 25.73 31.57 -38.79
C ARG A 149 25.71 32.38 -37.49
N ILE A 150 25.27 31.78 -36.38
CA ILE A 150 25.24 32.45 -35.08
C ILE A 150 26.66 32.77 -34.60
N GLU A 151 27.58 31.81 -34.67
CA GLU A 151 28.99 32.04 -34.29
C GLU A 151 29.66 33.08 -35.20
N GLY A 152 29.36 33.07 -36.51
CA GLY A 152 29.83 34.07 -37.46
C GLY A 152 29.31 35.47 -37.15
N ALA A 153 28.02 35.59 -36.83
CA ALA A 153 27.42 36.86 -36.38
C ALA A 153 28.05 37.35 -35.07
N GLN A 154 28.20 36.48 -34.07
CA GLN A 154 28.84 36.83 -32.79
C GLN A 154 30.32 37.24 -32.96
N LYS A 155 31.08 36.54 -33.81
CA LYS A 155 32.47 36.91 -34.11
C LYS A 155 32.55 38.26 -34.84
N ALA A 156 31.63 38.53 -35.76
CA ALA A 156 31.55 39.82 -36.44
C ALA A 156 31.22 40.95 -35.46
N GLU A 157 30.26 40.76 -34.57
CA GLU A 157 29.93 41.73 -33.52
C GLU A 157 31.09 41.94 -32.54
N ARG A 158 31.74 40.86 -32.06
CA ARG A 158 32.95 40.97 -31.22
C ARG A 158 34.12 41.67 -31.92
N ALA A 159 34.30 41.45 -33.23
CA ALA A 159 35.34 42.13 -34.00
C ALA A 159 35.03 43.62 -34.22
N LYS A 160 33.75 44.01 -34.29
CA LYS A 160 33.33 45.42 -34.27
C LYS A 160 33.54 46.05 -32.89
N ALA A 161 33.13 45.36 -31.83
CA ALA A 161 33.30 45.82 -30.43
C ALA A 161 34.78 45.90 -30.00
N GLY A 162 35.65 45.02 -30.51
CA GLY A 162 37.10 45.06 -30.25
C GLY A 162 37.85 46.16 -31.02
N LYS A 163 37.22 46.81 -32.01
CA LYS A 163 37.79 47.95 -32.74
C LYS A 163 37.34 49.30 -32.17
N SER A 164 36.38 49.31 -31.25
CA SER A 164 35.91 50.49 -30.53
C SER A 164 36.52 50.57 -29.12
N THR A 165 37.84 50.67 -29.02
CA THR A 165 38.47 51.34 -27.85
C THR A 165 38.40 52.84 -28.05
N ALA A 166 37.23 53.42 -27.76
CA ALA A 166 37.05 54.81 -27.39
C ALA A 166 35.85 54.85 -26.42
N PRO A 167 35.98 55.45 -25.22
CA PRO A 167 34.90 55.46 -24.24
C PRO A 167 33.89 56.55 -24.63
N GLY A 168 32.69 56.13 -25.00
CA GLY A 168 31.61 57.04 -25.37
C GLY A 168 30.30 56.28 -25.57
N ASP A 169 29.56 56.17 -24.46
CA ASP A 169 28.10 56.10 -24.34
C ASP A 169 27.31 56.10 -25.67
N ASP A 170 26.68 54.97 -26.03
CA ASP A 170 25.29 55.00 -26.50
C ASP A 170 24.66 53.60 -26.48
N SER A 171 23.43 53.63 -25.98
CA SER A 171 22.41 52.62 -25.85
C SER A 171 22.18 51.70 -27.06
N GLY A 172 22.11 50.38 -26.80
CA GLY A 172 21.47 49.44 -27.73
C GLY A 172 22.12 48.06 -27.80
N GLU A 173 22.10 47.27 -26.73
CA GLU A 173 22.50 45.84 -26.79
C GLU A 173 21.98 45.06 -25.56
N GLU A 174 20.69 44.75 -25.53
CA GLU A 174 20.07 43.86 -24.53
C GLU A 174 19.17 42.81 -25.22
N MET A 175 19.74 41.99 -26.12
CA MET A 175 18.99 40.84 -26.67
C MET A 175 19.84 39.63 -27.07
N GLY A 176 21.15 39.64 -26.81
CA GLY A 176 22.07 38.57 -27.26
C GLY A 176 22.70 37.74 -26.15
N MET A 177 22.52 38.12 -24.88
CA MET A 177 23.23 37.54 -23.73
C MET A 177 22.46 36.36 -23.08
N ASP A 178 21.16 36.22 -23.39
CA ASP A 178 20.25 35.38 -22.61
C ASP A 178 20.39 33.88 -22.85
N GLY A 179 20.97 33.45 -23.99
CA GLY A 179 21.10 32.01 -24.28
C GLY A 179 22.09 31.28 -23.37
N ILE A 180 23.20 31.94 -23.01
CA ILE A 180 24.21 31.37 -22.12
C ILE A 180 23.74 31.46 -20.66
N ALA A 181 23.08 32.57 -20.29
CA ALA A 181 22.47 32.75 -18.98
C ALA A 181 21.32 31.75 -18.72
N LEU A 182 20.52 31.42 -19.74
CA LEU A 182 19.45 30.41 -19.62
C LEU A 182 20.02 29.00 -19.40
N VAL A 183 21.07 28.62 -20.12
CA VAL A 183 21.73 27.32 -19.95
C VAL A 183 22.41 27.20 -18.59
N GLU A 184 23.01 28.29 -18.11
CA GLU A 184 23.58 28.34 -16.76
C GLU A 184 22.49 28.28 -15.69
N GLY A 185 21.36 28.97 -15.89
CA GLY A 185 20.19 28.91 -15.02
C GLY A 185 19.58 27.52 -14.91
N VAL A 186 19.44 26.80 -16.03
CA VAL A 186 18.94 25.40 -16.04
C VAL A 186 19.89 24.48 -15.27
N ARG A 187 21.21 24.63 -15.46
CA ARG A 187 22.20 23.81 -14.74
C ARG A 187 22.25 24.11 -13.24
N VAL A 188 21.93 25.33 -12.83
CA VAL A 188 21.79 25.69 -11.40
C VAL A 188 20.51 25.06 -10.82
N GLN A 189 19.38 25.13 -11.55
CA GLN A 189 18.12 24.51 -11.11
C GLN A 189 18.23 22.99 -10.95
N GLU A 190 18.82 22.29 -11.92
CA GLU A 190 19.02 20.83 -11.82
C GLU A 190 19.85 20.45 -10.58
N ARG A 191 20.84 21.28 -10.22
CA ARG A 191 21.68 21.04 -9.04
C ARG A 191 20.94 21.30 -7.72
N GLU A 192 20.10 22.33 -7.67
CA GLU A 192 19.26 22.62 -6.51
C GLU A 192 18.20 21.53 -6.30
N GLU A 193 17.56 21.05 -7.37
CA GLU A 193 16.59 19.95 -7.32
C GLU A 193 17.21 18.64 -6.82
N GLU A 194 18.45 18.32 -7.22
CA GLU A 194 19.16 17.15 -6.72
C GLU A 194 19.52 17.26 -5.22
N GLU A 195 19.92 18.45 -4.77
CA GLU A 195 20.21 18.70 -3.35
C GLU A 195 18.93 18.68 -2.50
N ASP A 196 17.80 19.17 -3.01
CA ASP A 196 16.48 19.08 -2.37
C ASP A 196 15.98 17.64 -2.30
N ALA A 197 16.06 16.88 -3.40
CA ALA A 197 15.69 15.47 -3.43
C ALA A 197 16.59 14.62 -2.50
N ARG A 198 17.82 15.08 -2.22
CA ARG A 198 18.68 14.44 -1.23
C ARG A 198 18.25 14.78 0.20
N ARG A 199 17.89 16.04 0.47
CA ARG A 199 17.37 16.46 1.77
C ARG A 199 16.05 15.77 2.11
N GLU A 200 15.12 15.69 1.16
CA GLU A 200 13.85 14.97 1.34
C GLU A 200 14.06 13.48 1.68
N ARG A 201 15.04 12.83 1.03
CA ARG A 201 15.42 11.45 1.36
C ARG A 201 16.09 11.30 2.73
N GLU A 202 16.83 12.30 3.19
CA GLU A 202 17.43 12.31 4.53
C GLU A 202 16.37 12.57 5.62
N ASP A 203 15.37 13.43 5.34
CA ASP A 203 14.24 13.71 6.22
C ASP A 203 13.22 12.55 6.31
N GLU A 204 13.03 11.78 5.22
CA GLU A 204 12.16 10.60 5.21
C GLU A 204 12.75 9.38 5.95
N MET A 205 14.08 9.38 6.18
CA MET A 205 14.78 8.33 6.94
C MET A 205 14.99 8.63 8.44
N LEU A 206 14.51 9.79 8.93
CA LEU A 206 14.56 10.22 10.34
C LEU A 206 13.21 10.03 11.04
#